data_AF-A0A5P9PJI2-F1
#
_entry.id   AF-A0A5P9PJI2-F1
#
_cell.length_a   1.000
_cell.length_b   1.000
_cell.length_c   1.000
_cell.angle_alpha   90.00
_cell.angle_beta   90.00
_cell.angle_gamma   90.00
#
_symmetry.space_group_name_H-M   'P 1'
#
loop_
_entity.id
_entity.type
_entity.pdbx_description
1 polymer ?
#
loop_
_entity_poly.entity_id
_entity_poly.type
_entity_poly.pdbx_seq_one_letter_code
_entity_poly.pdbx_strand_id
1 'polypeptide(L)'
;MLFTSLTGRRPFSVEGTAAQIWAHLREPPPRASTWNPSIPSTLDEVIIRGMAKEPDQRFPTAGALAAAAREALAQPVAAPAPSRPRPARVLPRLASLLPVGLALLVIAAVVSTLLLVRGGNSLVSGVAIAGASSSSSPTNPPTPSIQSTPTSPSTRSSPTNPDFPQLLPSVYRGNASCHEVEKADGALSTIICTETNETHPTFPGPAEADFHLFADRTSQDAFFRKLVTDRHIPRQDQYGGCRPRTQDIHYALYYRDTSSPIPGEFTTCFTEEGTGQLWWVDTRTLTIGALIAPGATSDDALAKLDTWWNTMILVTMK
;
A
#
# COMPACT_ATOMS: atom_id res chain seq x y z
N MET A 1 19.89 20.92 -19.53
CA MET A 1 19.67 22.37 -19.41
C MET A 1 18.36 22.80 -20.05
N LEU A 2 18.08 22.50 -21.33
CA LEU A 2 16.82 22.88 -21.99
C LEU A 2 15.56 22.57 -21.15
N PHE A 3 15.40 21.33 -20.67
CA PHE A 3 14.29 20.95 -19.79
C PHE A 3 14.13 21.87 -18.59
N THR A 4 15.23 22.15 -17.87
CA THR A 4 15.24 23.00 -16.68
C THR A 4 14.90 24.45 -16.99
N SER A 5 15.34 24.98 -18.13
CA SER A 5 14.97 26.34 -18.55
C SER A 5 13.47 26.48 -18.82
N LEU A 6 12.82 25.40 -19.28
CA LEU A 6 11.40 25.39 -19.61
C LEU A 6 10.50 25.13 -18.40
N THR A 7 10.95 24.30 -17.47
CA THR A 7 10.15 23.83 -16.33
C THR A 7 10.55 24.43 -14.98
N GLY A 8 11.72 25.08 -14.91
CA GLY A 8 12.34 25.51 -13.65
C GLY A 8 12.85 24.36 -12.77
N ARG A 9 12.85 23.12 -13.27
CA ARG A 9 13.12 21.90 -12.50
C ARG A 9 14.29 21.11 -13.05
N ARG A 10 14.97 20.35 -12.18
CA ARG A 10 15.96 19.35 -12.65
C ARG A 10 15.22 18.20 -13.36
N PRO A 11 15.82 17.58 -14.40
CA PRO A 11 15.17 16.49 -15.12
C PRO A 11 14.91 15.26 -14.23
N PHE A 12 15.86 14.95 -13.34
CA PHE A 12 15.70 13.90 -12.32
C PHE A 12 15.85 14.56 -10.95
N SER A 13 14.75 14.63 -10.21
CA SER A 13 14.69 15.16 -8.85
C SER A 13 14.73 14.00 -7.84
N VAL A 14 15.78 13.20 -7.92
CA VAL A 14 16.11 12.14 -6.96
C VAL A 14 17.24 12.61 -6.05
N GLU A 15 17.22 12.17 -4.80
CA GLU A 15 18.21 12.60 -3.81
C GLU A 15 19.36 11.61 -3.62
N GLY A 16 20.55 12.17 -3.37
CA GLY A 16 21.79 11.42 -3.28
C GLY A 16 22.48 11.24 -4.63
N THR A 17 23.80 11.42 -4.64
CA THR A 17 24.61 11.35 -5.86
C THR A 17 24.46 10.01 -6.58
N ALA A 18 24.39 8.90 -5.84
CA ALA A 18 24.24 7.56 -6.41
C ALA A 18 22.88 7.38 -7.10
N ALA A 19 21.78 7.85 -6.49
CA ALA A 19 20.45 7.80 -7.11
C ALA A 19 20.39 8.72 -8.33
N GLN A 20 21.01 9.88 -8.27
CA GLN A 20 21.08 10.81 -9.41
C GLN A 20 21.86 10.20 -10.58
N ILE A 21 22.98 9.52 -10.32
CA ILE A 21 23.70 8.75 -11.33
C ILE A 21 22.80 7.65 -11.90
N TRP A 22 22.11 6.89 -11.05
CA TRP A 22 21.23 5.81 -11.49
C TRP A 22 20.08 6.32 -12.37
N ALA A 23 19.42 7.41 -11.98
CA ALA A 23 18.37 8.04 -12.77
C ALA A 23 18.88 8.52 -14.13
N HIS A 24 20.06 9.14 -14.15
CA HIS A 24 20.71 9.52 -15.40
C HIS A 24 21.06 8.31 -16.28
N LEU A 25 21.36 7.15 -15.71
CA LEU A 25 21.64 5.92 -16.46
C LEU A 25 20.37 5.20 -16.94
N ARG A 26 19.30 5.17 -16.14
CA ARG A 26 18.19 4.23 -16.35
C ARG A 26 16.81 4.84 -16.49
N GLU A 27 16.53 5.96 -15.84
CA GLU A 27 15.18 6.55 -15.90
C GLU A 27 14.89 7.15 -17.27
N PRO A 28 13.66 6.99 -17.80
CA PRO A 28 13.29 7.62 -19.06
C PRO A 28 13.35 9.15 -18.92
N PRO A 29 13.79 9.88 -19.95
CA PRO A 29 13.76 11.34 -19.93
C PRO A 29 12.35 11.88 -19.64
N PRO A 30 12.21 12.87 -18.74
CA PRO A 30 10.91 13.45 -18.43
C PRO A 30 10.37 14.28 -19.61
N ARG A 31 9.05 14.35 -19.71
CA ARG A 31 8.34 15.27 -20.61
C ARG A 31 8.18 16.62 -19.94
N ALA A 32 8.39 17.72 -20.65
CA ALA A 32 8.21 19.06 -20.11
C ALA A 32 6.74 19.48 -20.13
N SER A 33 5.97 19.05 -21.14
CA SER A 33 4.53 19.36 -21.26
C SER A 33 3.69 18.83 -20.10
N THR A 34 4.13 17.76 -19.42
CA THR A 34 3.43 17.21 -18.24
C THR A 34 3.54 18.13 -17.03
N TRP A 35 4.55 19.00 -16.97
CA TRP A 35 4.78 19.93 -15.86
C TRP A 35 4.26 21.33 -16.15
N ASN A 36 4.27 21.74 -17.41
CA ASN A 36 3.75 23.03 -17.84
C ASN A 36 2.97 22.83 -19.15
N PRO A 37 1.62 22.80 -19.10
CA PRO A 37 0.77 22.60 -20.27
C PRO A 37 0.92 23.66 -21.37
N SER A 38 1.52 24.82 -21.05
CA SER A 38 1.84 25.86 -22.03
C SER A 38 3.03 25.50 -22.92
N ILE A 39 3.78 24.44 -22.59
CA ILE A 39 4.88 23.93 -23.40
C ILE A 39 4.30 22.98 -24.46
N PRO A 40 4.57 23.20 -25.76
CA PRO A 40 4.15 22.29 -26.82
C PRO A 40 4.72 20.88 -26.63
N SER A 41 3.91 19.85 -26.82
CA SER A 41 4.34 18.44 -26.75
C SER A 41 5.38 18.08 -27.81
N THR A 42 5.45 18.82 -28.92
CA THR A 42 6.52 18.71 -29.93
C THR A 42 7.91 18.94 -29.34
N LEU A 43 8.01 19.72 -28.26
CA LEU A 43 9.26 19.99 -27.55
C LEU A 43 9.70 18.83 -26.66
N ASP A 44 8.78 17.94 -26.25
CA ASP A 44 9.10 16.76 -25.45
C ASP A 44 9.97 15.79 -26.25
N GLU A 45 9.68 15.58 -27.53
CA GLU A 45 10.47 14.70 -28.40
C GLU A 45 11.93 15.20 -28.54
N VAL A 46 12.12 16.52 -28.60
CA VAL A 46 13.45 17.14 -28.61
C VAL A 46 14.18 16.89 -27.29
N ILE A 47 13.49 17.01 -26.15
CA ILE A 47 14.06 16.76 -24.82
C ILE A 47 14.41 15.29 -24.64
N ILE A 48 13.50 14.38 -25.01
CA ILE A 48 13.68 12.93 -24.93
C ILE A 48 14.91 12.52 -25.76
N ARG A 49 15.00 12.97 -27.01
CA ARG A 49 16.15 12.68 -27.87
C ARG A 49 17.43 13.30 -27.33
N GLY A 50 17.39 14.54 -26.87
CA GLY A 50 18.55 15.21 -26.27
C GLY A 50 19.08 14.52 -25.01
N MET A 51 18.22 13.78 -24.31
CA MET A 51 18.53 13.04 -23.08
C MET A 51 18.64 11.52 -23.29
N ALA A 52 18.69 11.04 -24.53
CA ALA A 52 18.83 9.61 -24.83
C ALA A 52 20.06 9.02 -24.12
N LYS A 53 19.95 7.77 -23.64
CA LYS A 53 21.04 7.14 -22.87
C LYS A 53 22.24 6.86 -23.76
N GLU A 54 21.98 6.25 -24.92
CA GLU A 54 22.98 6.03 -25.97
C GLU A 54 23.37 7.36 -26.64
N PRO A 55 24.66 7.74 -26.64
CA PRO A 55 25.13 8.97 -27.26
C PRO A 55 24.74 9.11 -28.74
N ASP A 56 24.78 8.01 -29.50
CA ASP A 56 24.47 7.99 -30.94
C ASP A 56 23.00 8.28 -31.26
N GLN A 57 22.11 8.14 -30.27
CA GLN A 57 20.70 8.48 -30.40
C GLN A 57 20.43 9.97 -30.13
N ARG A 58 21.42 10.71 -29.59
CA ARG A 58 21.29 12.14 -29.30
C ARG A 58 21.44 12.99 -30.55
N PHE A 59 21.28 14.31 -30.38
CA PHE A 59 21.67 15.25 -31.42
C PHE A 59 23.20 15.29 -31.54
N PRO A 60 23.75 15.29 -32.77
CA PRO A 60 25.20 15.26 -33.00
C PRO A 60 25.91 16.52 -32.51
N THR A 61 25.19 17.65 -32.41
CA THR A 61 25.72 18.92 -31.91
C THR A 61 24.68 19.66 -31.07
N ALA A 62 25.14 20.55 -30.19
CA ALA A 62 24.27 21.46 -29.45
C ALA A 62 23.47 22.38 -30.40
N GLY A 63 24.07 22.76 -31.54
CA GLY A 63 23.39 23.54 -32.58
C GLY A 63 22.22 22.79 -33.24
N ALA A 64 22.37 21.49 -33.47
CA ALA A 64 21.30 20.63 -33.98
C ALA A 64 20.14 20.50 -32.99
N LEU A 65 20.43 20.37 -31.69
CA LEU A 65 19.41 20.40 -30.64
C LEU A 65 18.66 21.75 -30.61
N ALA A 66 19.39 22.86 -30.67
CA ALA A 66 18.78 24.19 -30.68
C ALA A 66 17.92 24.45 -31.92
N ALA A 67 18.35 23.95 -33.10
CA ALA A 67 17.56 24.01 -34.33
C ALA A 67 16.25 23.23 -34.20
N ALA A 68 16.31 21.98 -33.71
CA ALA A 68 15.13 21.15 -33.49
C ALA A 68 14.17 21.77 -32.46
N ALA A 69 14.69 22.38 -31.39
CA ALA A 69 13.86 23.08 -30.41
C ALA A 69 13.13 24.29 -31.01
N ARG A 70 13.80 25.09 -31.86
CA ARG A 70 13.17 26.21 -32.56
C ARG A 70 12.09 25.75 -33.54
N GLU A 71 12.36 24.68 -34.27
CA GLU A 71 11.37 24.08 -35.18
C GLU A 71 10.14 23.57 -34.43
N ALA A 72 10.34 22.87 -33.32
CA ALA A 72 9.26 22.38 -32.47
C ALA A 72 8.37 23.52 -31.91
N LEU A 73 8.95 24.69 -31.64
CA LEU A 73 8.22 25.89 -31.21
C LEU A 73 7.52 26.63 -32.36
N ALA A 74 8.01 26.49 -33.59
CA ALA A 74 7.43 27.11 -34.78
C ALA A 74 6.23 26.33 -35.34
N GLN A 75 6.04 25.07 -34.92
CA GLN A 75 4.86 24.30 -35.28
C GLN A 75 3.63 24.91 -34.60
N PRO A 76 2.56 25.21 -35.36
CA PRO A 76 1.30 25.63 -34.77
C PRO A 76 0.87 24.57 -33.77
N VAL A 77 0.60 24.97 -32.53
CA VAL A 77 -0.18 24.15 -31.59
C VAL A 77 -1.47 23.85 -32.33
N ALA A 78 -1.61 22.63 -32.86
CA ALA A 78 -2.88 22.18 -33.37
C ALA A 78 -3.84 22.28 -32.18
N ALA A 79 -4.66 23.34 -32.18
CA ALA A 79 -5.78 23.44 -31.26
C ALA A 79 -6.47 22.08 -31.30
N PRO A 80 -6.83 21.50 -30.14
CA PRO A 80 -7.57 20.25 -30.14
C PRO A 80 -8.73 20.46 -31.10
N ALA A 81 -8.71 19.73 -32.22
CA ALA A 81 -9.77 19.83 -33.19
C ALA A 81 -11.05 19.63 -32.37
N PRO A 82 -12.05 20.55 -32.46
CA PRO A 82 -13.30 20.34 -31.77
C PRO A 82 -13.72 18.93 -32.15
N SER A 83 -13.83 18.07 -31.14
CA SER A 83 -14.25 16.69 -31.31
C SER A 83 -15.62 16.78 -31.95
N ARG A 84 -15.65 16.73 -33.29
CA ARG A 84 -16.89 16.56 -34.02
C ARG A 84 -17.47 15.30 -33.40
N PRO A 85 -18.68 15.36 -32.81
CA PRO A 85 -19.33 14.16 -32.33
C PRO A 85 -19.30 13.20 -33.51
N ARG A 86 -18.55 12.10 -33.34
CA ARG A 86 -18.50 11.03 -34.32
C ARG A 86 -19.96 10.68 -34.56
N PRO A 87 -20.53 10.88 -35.76
CA PRO A 87 -21.92 10.51 -35.97
C PRO A 87 -21.99 9.04 -35.59
N ALA A 88 -22.79 8.76 -34.56
CA ALA A 88 -23.09 7.40 -34.17
C ALA A 88 -23.49 6.72 -35.46
N ARG A 89 -22.69 5.74 -35.90
CA ARG A 89 -23.08 4.91 -37.02
C ARG A 89 -24.26 4.10 -36.48
N VAL A 90 -25.46 4.65 -36.62
CA VAL A 90 -26.72 3.98 -36.34
C VAL A 90 -26.78 2.85 -37.37
N LEU A 91 -26.26 1.69 -36.99
CA LEU A 91 -26.51 0.46 -37.70
C LEU A 91 -28.01 0.17 -37.53
N PRO A 92 -28.80 0.09 -38.62
CA PRO A 92 -30.15 -0.38 -38.52
C PRO A 92 -30.07 -1.90 -38.33
N ARG A 93 -30.34 -2.37 -37.12
CA ARG A 93 -30.63 -3.79 -36.88
C ARG A 93 -31.96 -3.92 -36.16
N LEU A 94 -33.02 -3.60 -36.89
CA LEU A 94 -34.30 -4.27 -36.72
C LEU A 94 -34.15 -5.66 -37.37
N ALA A 95 -33.99 -6.69 -36.55
CA ALA A 95 -34.50 -8.07 -36.74
C ALA A 95 -33.73 -9.06 -35.85
N SER A 96 -34.20 -9.28 -34.63
CA SER A 96 -34.49 -10.61 -34.07
C SER A 96 -34.75 -10.52 -32.56
N LEU A 97 -36.01 -10.72 -32.19
CA LEU A 97 -36.42 -11.03 -30.82
C LEU A 97 -36.65 -12.54 -30.72
N LEU A 98 -36.35 -13.09 -29.54
CA LEU A 98 -36.60 -14.44 -28.99
C LEU A 98 -35.51 -15.47 -29.30
N PRO A 99 -34.92 -16.16 -28.28
CA PRO A 99 -35.61 -16.72 -27.11
C PRO A 99 -34.82 -16.62 -25.77
N VAL A 100 -35.30 -15.83 -24.80
CA VAL A 100 -34.85 -15.93 -23.39
C VAL A 100 -36.03 -16.10 -22.42
N GLY A 101 -37.26 -15.83 -22.86
CA GLY A 101 -38.45 -15.92 -22.01
C GLY A 101 -38.91 -17.33 -21.63
N LEU A 102 -38.50 -18.38 -22.35
CA LEU A 102 -38.96 -19.74 -22.09
C LEU A 102 -38.22 -20.43 -20.92
N ALA A 103 -36.98 -20.04 -20.64
CA ALA A 103 -36.18 -20.66 -19.58
C ALA A 103 -36.61 -20.23 -18.17
N LEU A 104 -37.08 -18.99 -18.00
CA LEU A 104 -37.51 -18.46 -16.70
C LEU A 104 -38.86 -19.03 -16.23
N LEU A 105 -39.75 -19.38 -17.15
CA LEU A 105 -41.07 -19.97 -16.83
C LEU A 105 -40.96 -21.41 -16.32
N VAL A 106 -40.00 -22.18 -16.81
CA VAL A 106 -39.77 -23.58 -16.37
C VAL A 106 -39.19 -23.62 -14.95
N ILE A 107 -38.30 -22.70 -14.60
CA ILE A 107 -37.67 -22.65 -13.27
C ILE A 107 -38.70 -22.24 -12.19
N ALA A 108 -39.59 -21.29 -12.48
CA ALA A 108 -40.64 -20.88 -11.55
C ALA A 108 -41.66 -22.00 -11.25
N ALA A 109 -42.00 -22.81 -12.26
CA ALA A 109 -42.92 -23.93 -12.09
C ALA A 109 -42.34 -25.02 -11.18
N VAL A 110 -41.05 -25.35 -11.31
CA VAL A 110 -40.36 -26.39 -10.51
C VAL A 110 -40.22 -25.99 -9.04
N VAL A 111 -39.98 -24.70 -8.74
CA VAL A 111 -39.89 -24.19 -7.36
C VAL A 111 -41.25 -24.19 -6.67
N SER A 112 -42.34 -23.89 -7.41
CA SER A 112 -43.70 -23.94 -6.87
C SER A 112 -44.15 -25.37 -6.53
N THR A 113 -43.81 -26.37 -7.34
CA THR A 113 -44.11 -27.78 -7.02
C THR A 113 -43.29 -28.32 -5.86
N LEU A 114 -42.03 -27.89 -5.68
CA LEU A 114 -41.20 -28.36 -4.56
C LEU A 114 -41.66 -27.82 -3.20
N LEU A 115 -42.23 -26.62 -3.16
CA LEU A 115 -42.70 -25.99 -1.91
C LEU A 115 -44.05 -26.54 -1.43
N LEU A 116 -44.87 -27.11 -2.32
CA LEU A 116 -46.16 -27.72 -1.96
C LEU A 116 -46.03 -29.17 -1.48
N VAL A 117 -44.92 -29.86 -1.76
CA VAL A 117 -44.69 -31.27 -1.33
C VAL A 117 -44.03 -31.37 0.05
N ARG A 118 -43.51 -30.26 0.62
CA ARG A 118 -42.88 -30.24 1.95
C ARG A 118 -43.71 -29.59 3.06
N GLY A 119 -44.98 -29.25 2.80
CA GLY A 119 -45.92 -28.77 3.80
C GLY A 119 -46.55 -29.89 4.60
N GLY A 120 -45.82 -30.47 5.56
CA GLY A 120 -46.37 -31.48 6.47
C GLY A 120 -45.43 -31.86 7.59
N ASN A 121 -45.49 -31.14 8.73
CA ASN A 121 -45.74 -31.71 10.06
C ASN A 121 -45.42 -30.72 11.21
N SER A 122 -46.50 -30.33 11.88
CA SER A 122 -46.74 -30.39 13.32
C SER A 122 -45.96 -29.52 14.31
N LEU A 123 -46.75 -28.64 14.93
CA LEU A 123 -46.59 -28.02 16.24
C LEU A 123 -46.39 -29.07 17.35
N VAL A 124 -45.42 -28.85 18.24
CA VAL A 124 -45.43 -29.44 19.59
C VAL A 124 -45.04 -28.34 20.59
N SER A 125 -46.02 -27.98 21.43
CA SER A 125 -45.87 -27.22 22.65
C SER A 125 -45.10 -28.01 23.70
N GLY A 126 -44.27 -27.32 24.50
CA GLY A 126 -43.63 -27.91 25.68
C GLY A 126 -43.27 -26.84 26.70
N VAL A 127 -44.25 -26.49 27.52
CA VAL A 127 -44.09 -25.74 28.78
C VAL A 127 -43.50 -26.70 29.83
N ALA A 128 -42.48 -26.27 30.56
CA ALA A 128 -42.17 -26.80 31.89
C ALA A 128 -41.73 -25.66 32.81
N ILE A 129 -42.46 -25.53 33.90
CA ILE A 129 -42.32 -24.59 35.00
C ILE A 129 -41.72 -25.39 36.18
N ALA A 130 -41.07 -24.65 37.10
CA ALA A 130 -40.65 -25.04 38.44
C ALA A 130 -39.32 -25.80 38.54
N GLY A 131 -38.49 -25.60 39.55
CA GLY A 131 -38.72 -24.89 40.81
C GLY A 131 -37.43 -24.69 41.58
N ALA A 132 -37.58 -23.94 42.67
CA ALA A 132 -36.56 -23.25 43.42
C ALA A 132 -35.73 -24.14 44.38
N SER A 133 -34.57 -23.58 44.76
CA SER A 133 -33.93 -23.57 46.08
C SER A 133 -33.64 -24.89 46.80
N SER A 134 -32.38 -25.06 47.23
CA SER A 134 -32.02 -24.88 48.66
C SER A 134 -30.51 -25.05 48.91
N SER A 135 -30.06 -24.21 49.84
CA SER A 135 -28.74 -24.11 50.48
C SER A 135 -28.52 -25.17 51.55
N SER A 136 -27.28 -25.65 51.72
CA SER A 136 -26.57 -25.70 53.02
C SER A 136 -25.21 -26.42 52.90
N SER A 137 -24.14 -25.73 53.29
CA SER A 137 -22.85 -26.30 53.76
C SER A 137 -23.09 -27.06 55.10
N PRO A 138 -22.18 -27.91 55.65
CA PRO A 138 -20.80 -27.52 55.99
C PRO A 138 -19.71 -28.63 56.02
N THR A 139 -18.46 -28.19 56.25
CA THR A 139 -17.36 -28.90 56.96
C THR A 139 -16.36 -29.77 56.13
N ASN A 140 -15.13 -29.25 56.03
CA ASN A 140 -13.84 -29.91 55.71
C ASN A 140 -13.16 -30.40 57.02
N PRO A 141 -11.99 -31.09 57.08
CA PRO A 141 -11.12 -31.77 56.07
C PRO A 141 -10.65 -33.20 56.59
N PRO A 142 -9.55 -33.88 56.15
CA PRO A 142 -8.52 -33.59 55.14
C PRO A 142 -8.16 -34.69 54.11
N THR A 143 -7.55 -34.21 53.02
CA THR A 143 -6.47 -34.77 52.17
C THR A 143 -6.37 -36.30 51.98
N PRO A 144 -6.44 -36.74 50.71
CA PRO A 144 -5.24 -37.35 50.12
C PRO A 144 -4.89 -36.78 48.72
N SER A 145 -3.59 -36.75 48.48
CA SER A 145 -2.91 -36.32 47.26
C SER A 145 -3.44 -36.98 45.99
N ILE A 146 -3.89 -36.19 45.00
CA ILE A 146 -4.07 -36.63 43.61
C ILE A 146 -3.55 -35.55 42.66
N GLN A 147 -2.35 -35.83 42.13
CA GLN A 147 -1.98 -35.73 40.72
C GLN A 147 -2.32 -34.41 39.99
N SER A 148 -1.31 -33.55 39.89
CA SER A 148 -1.24 -32.41 38.96
C SER A 148 -1.53 -32.88 37.53
N THR A 149 -2.74 -32.59 37.05
CA THR A 149 -3.05 -32.60 35.62
C THR A 149 -2.73 -31.20 35.11
N PRO A 150 -1.88 -31.01 34.08
CA PRO A 150 -1.66 -29.68 33.54
C PRO A 150 -2.95 -29.24 32.85
N THR A 151 -3.67 -28.31 33.48
CA THR A 151 -4.72 -27.52 32.85
C THR A 151 -4.09 -26.76 31.70
N SER A 152 -4.29 -27.29 30.50
CA SER A 152 -3.96 -26.63 29.23
C SER A 152 -4.57 -25.23 29.25
N PRO A 153 -3.81 -24.15 29.02
CA PRO A 153 -4.39 -22.83 28.87
C PRO A 153 -5.28 -22.88 27.63
N SER A 154 -6.59 -22.74 27.83
CA SER A 154 -7.51 -22.50 26.72
C SER A 154 -7.03 -21.23 26.03
N THR A 155 -6.42 -21.40 24.87
CA THR A 155 -6.01 -20.35 23.96
C THR A 155 -7.27 -19.57 23.65
N ARG A 156 -7.42 -18.40 24.28
CA ARG A 156 -8.43 -17.43 23.90
C ARG A 156 -8.01 -16.97 22.51
N SER A 157 -8.57 -17.59 21.48
CA SER A 157 -8.40 -17.18 20.10
C SER A 157 -8.83 -15.72 20.01
N SER A 158 -7.84 -14.84 19.84
CA SER A 158 -8.10 -13.49 19.38
C SER A 158 -8.97 -13.58 18.12
N PRO A 159 -9.87 -12.61 17.89
CA PRO A 159 -10.63 -12.54 16.64
C PRO A 159 -9.65 -12.27 15.50
N THR A 160 -9.14 -13.34 14.90
CA THR A 160 -8.29 -13.31 13.71
C THR A 160 -9.07 -12.68 12.57
N ASN A 161 -8.51 -11.63 11.94
CA ASN A 161 -9.04 -11.11 10.68
C ASN A 161 -8.49 -11.98 9.54
N PRO A 162 -9.31 -12.85 8.92
CA PRO A 162 -8.83 -13.84 7.95
C PRO A 162 -8.25 -13.21 6.67
N ASP A 163 -8.62 -11.97 6.37
CA ASP A 163 -8.17 -11.28 5.15
C ASP A 163 -6.86 -10.51 5.35
N PHE A 164 -6.45 -10.25 6.60
CA PHE A 164 -5.28 -9.42 6.88
C PHE A 164 -3.97 -9.97 6.27
N PRO A 165 -3.68 -11.29 6.29
CA PRO A 165 -2.50 -11.84 5.63
C PRO A 165 -2.41 -11.54 4.12
N GLN A 166 -3.55 -11.31 3.45
CA GLN A 166 -3.59 -10.97 2.02
C GLN A 166 -3.28 -9.49 1.76
N LEU A 167 -3.49 -8.62 2.75
CA LEU A 167 -3.20 -7.19 2.69
C LEU A 167 -1.73 -6.86 2.93
N LEU A 168 -0.91 -7.84 3.35
CA LEU A 168 0.52 -7.65 3.55
C LEU A 168 1.24 -7.32 2.22
N PRO A 169 2.38 -6.60 2.27
CA PRO A 169 3.24 -6.40 1.10
C PRO A 169 3.62 -7.74 0.44
N SER A 170 3.85 -7.73 -0.88
CA SER A 170 4.09 -8.98 -1.65
C SER A 170 5.25 -9.81 -1.11
N VAL A 171 6.28 -9.15 -0.59
CA VAL A 171 7.46 -9.79 -0.01
C VAL A 171 7.18 -10.56 1.29
N TYR A 172 6.02 -10.34 1.93
CA TYR A 172 5.58 -11.04 3.15
C TYR A 172 4.32 -11.90 2.95
N ARG A 173 3.56 -11.67 1.87
CA ARG A 173 2.31 -12.38 1.63
C ARG A 173 2.52 -13.90 1.54
N GLY A 174 1.83 -14.65 2.39
CA GLY A 174 1.93 -16.11 2.45
C GLY A 174 3.27 -16.64 3.00
N ASN A 175 4.13 -15.79 3.55
CA ASN A 175 5.37 -16.21 4.16
C ASN A 175 5.10 -16.94 5.50
N ALA A 176 5.75 -18.08 5.72
CA ALA A 176 5.50 -18.92 6.89
C ALA A 176 6.01 -18.31 8.21
N SER A 177 6.90 -17.32 8.16
CA SER A 177 7.36 -16.58 9.35
C SER A 177 6.30 -15.62 9.89
N CYS A 178 5.32 -15.24 9.07
CA CYS A 178 4.29 -14.29 9.45
C CYS A 178 3.25 -14.95 10.37
N HIS A 179 3.07 -14.41 11.56
CA HIS A 179 2.10 -14.90 12.53
C HIS A 179 1.39 -13.75 13.24
N GLU A 180 0.13 -13.99 13.62
CA GLU A 180 -0.65 -13.02 14.38
C GLU A 180 -0.18 -13.00 15.85
N VAL A 181 -0.04 -11.80 16.40
CA VAL A 181 0.37 -11.56 17.78
C VAL A 181 -0.70 -10.78 18.53
N GLU A 182 -0.44 -10.44 19.79
CA GLU A 182 -1.32 -9.53 20.52
C GLU A 182 -1.45 -8.20 19.77
N LYS A 183 -2.70 -7.78 19.54
CA LYS A 183 -3.00 -6.58 18.77
C LYS A 183 -2.45 -5.35 19.48
N ALA A 184 -1.87 -4.43 18.71
CA ALA A 184 -1.43 -3.15 19.25
C ALA A 184 -2.64 -2.29 19.68
N ASP A 185 -2.41 -1.32 20.56
CA ASP A 185 -3.46 -0.40 21.02
C ASP A 185 -4.13 0.30 19.83
N GLY A 186 -5.46 0.19 19.72
CA GLY A 186 -6.23 0.75 18.62
C GLY A 186 -6.20 -0.06 17.31
N ALA A 187 -5.37 -1.09 17.20
CA ALA A 187 -5.38 -2.01 16.06
C ALA A 187 -6.46 -3.10 16.22
N LEU A 188 -6.96 -3.59 15.08
CA LEU A 188 -7.81 -4.77 14.98
C LEU A 188 -7.00 -6.06 15.07
N SER A 189 -5.84 -6.09 14.42
CA SER A 189 -4.94 -7.24 14.36
C SER A 189 -3.50 -6.76 14.13
N THR A 190 -2.53 -7.51 14.64
CA THR A 190 -1.09 -7.29 14.41
C THR A 190 -0.48 -8.59 13.89
N ILE A 191 0.28 -8.51 12.80
CA ILE A 191 1.09 -9.61 12.27
C ILE A 191 2.56 -9.22 12.37
N ILE A 192 3.39 -10.15 12.83
CA ILE A 192 4.85 -10.03 12.82
C ILE A 192 5.42 -11.07 11.86
N CYS A 193 6.37 -10.65 11.01
CA CYS A 193 7.11 -11.50 10.08
C CYS A 193 8.61 -11.36 10.32
N THR A 194 9.36 -12.47 10.34
CA THR A 194 10.82 -12.47 10.55
C THR A 194 11.63 -12.82 9.30
N GLU A 195 10.95 -13.26 8.24
CA GLU A 195 11.55 -13.61 6.95
C GLU A 195 10.79 -12.96 5.79
N THR A 196 11.45 -12.90 4.64
CA THR A 196 10.89 -12.37 3.39
C THR A 196 10.91 -13.45 2.31
N ASN A 197 9.95 -13.42 1.40
CA ASN A 197 9.90 -14.31 0.24
C ASN A 197 10.98 -13.97 -0.80
N GLU A 198 11.50 -12.75 -0.77
CA GLU A 198 12.44 -12.21 -1.74
C GLU A 198 13.58 -11.48 -1.02
N THR A 199 14.82 -11.67 -1.49
CA THR A 199 16.00 -11.02 -0.93
C THR A 199 16.46 -9.86 -1.82
N HIS A 200 16.82 -8.74 -1.20
CA HIS A 200 17.40 -7.61 -1.91
C HIS A 200 18.91 -7.86 -2.14
N PRO A 201 19.47 -7.59 -3.34
CA PRO A 201 20.83 -7.99 -3.69
C PRO A 201 21.93 -7.23 -2.94
N THR A 202 21.64 -6.06 -2.37
CA THR A 202 22.66 -5.14 -1.85
C THR A 202 22.40 -4.66 -0.42
N PHE A 203 21.15 -4.68 0.02
CA PHE A 203 20.75 -4.11 1.30
C PHE A 203 20.12 -5.23 2.11
N PRO A 204 20.62 -5.53 3.31
CA PRO A 204 19.99 -6.53 4.15
C PRO A 204 18.56 -6.07 4.47
N GLY A 205 17.62 -7.02 4.43
CA GLY A 205 16.27 -6.78 4.92
C GLY A 205 16.25 -6.55 6.43
N PRO A 206 15.12 -6.11 6.97
CA PRO A 206 14.94 -6.03 8.41
C PRO A 206 14.99 -7.42 9.05
N ALA A 207 15.28 -7.48 10.35
CA ALA A 207 15.18 -8.72 11.10
C ALA A 207 13.72 -9.09 11.38
N GLU A 208 12.86 -8.08 11.45
CA GLU A 208 11.45 -8.22 11.78
C GLU A 208 10.64 -7.13 11.07
N ALA A 209 9.41 -7.46 10.67
CA ALA A 209 8.46 -6.51 10.13
C ALA A 209 7.09 -6.69 10.79
N ASP A 210 6.58 -5.59 11.33
CA ASP A 210 5.30 -5.53 12.01
C ASP A 210 4.27 -4.89 11.09
N PHE A 211 3.06 -5.43 11.10
CA PHE A 211 1.93 -4.91 10.37
C PHE A 211 0.73 -4.79 11.31
N HIS A 212 0.17 -3.59 11.38
CA HIS A 212 -1.03 -3.31 12.19
C HIS A 212 -2.19 -2.95 11.26
N LEU A 213 -3.31 -3.64 11.41
CA LEU A 213 -4.55 -3.36 10.68
C LEU A 213 -5.51 -2.53 11.52
N PHE A 214 -6.13 -1.52 10.92
CA PHE A 214 -7.06 -0.61 11.59
C PHE A 214 -8.47 -0.71 11.00
N ALA A 215 -9.47 -0.41 11.84
CA ALA A 215 -10.88 -0.43 11.42
C ALA A 215 -11.22 0.74 10.49
N ASP A 216 -10.56 1.88 10.69
CA ASP A 216 -10.83 3.12 9.97
C ASP A 216 -9.60 4.05 9.97
N ARG A 217 -9.69 5.13 9.21
CA ARG A 217 -8.64 6.15 9.14
C ARG A 217 -8.41 6.88 10.47
N THR A 218 -9.44 7.06 11.28
CA THR A 218 -9.32 7.81 12.54
C THR A 218 -8.43 7.07 13.54
N SER A 219 -8.63 5.76 13.68
CA SER A 219 -7.83 4.89 14.54
C SER A 219 -6.40 4.74 14.02
N GLN A 220 -6.22 4.57 12.71
CA GLN A 220 -4.90 4.53 12.08
C GLN A 220 -4.10 5.82 12.28
N ASP A 221 -4.72 6.98 12.04
CA ASP A 221 -4.09 8.28 12.22
C ASP A 221 -3.76 8.54 13.68
N ALA A 222 -4.63 8.13 14.61
CA ALA A 222 -4.37 8.24 16.04
C ALA A 222 -3.15 7.43 16.47
N PHE A 223 -3.00 6.20 15.96
CA PHE A 223 -1.85 5.34 16.23
C PHE A 223 -0.54 5.99 15.75
N PHE A 224 -0.48 6.38 14.47
CA PHE A 224 0.73 6.99 13.91
C PHE A 224 1.07 8.33 14.58
N ARG A 225 0.04 9.14 14.89
CA ARG A 225 0.25 10.42 15.58
C ARG A 225 0.80 10.21 16.99
N LYS A 226 0.32 9.21 17.72
CA LYS A 226 0.87 8.85 19.04
C LYS A 226 2.34 8.46 18.94
N LEU A 227 2.70 7.60 17.98
CA LEU A 227 4.09 7.18 17.71
C LEU A 227 5.04 8.39 17.57
N VAL A 228 4.71 9.35 16.70
CA VAL A 228 5.56 10.52 16.45
C VAL A 228 5.53 11.54 17.59
N THR A 229 4.40 11.66 18.30
CA THR A 229 4.28 12.59 19.43
C THR A 229 5.09 12.12 20.63
N ASP A 230 4.98 10.85 21.01
CA ASP A 230 5.71 10.27 22.14
C ASP A 230 7.23 10.39 21.95
N ARG A 231 7.69 10.30 20.69
CA ARG A 231 9.10 10.41 20.30
C ARG A 231 9.55 11.82 19.90
N HIS A 232 8.66 12.82 19.98
CA HIS A 232 8.97 14.20 19.62
C HIS A 232 9.49 14.37 18.18
N ILE A 233 8.98 13.57 17.24
CA ILE A 233 9.42 13.59 15.84
C ILE A 233 8.63 14.67 15.08
N PRO A 234 9.29 15.71 14.55
CA PRO A 234 8.62 16.82 13.86
C PRO A 234 8.14 16.43 12.44
N ARG A 235 7.09 17.11 11.97
CA ARG A 235 6.61 17.00 10.58
C ARG A 235 7.46 17.85 9.63
N GLN A 236 8.00 17.27 8.56
CA GLN A 236 8.81 17.98 7.58
C GLN A 236 8.52 17.51 6.14
N ASP A 237 7.32 17.80 5.62
CA ASP A 237 6.87 17.33 4.30
C ASP A 237 7.76 17.78 3.13
N GLN A 238 8.49 18.89 3.30
CA GLN A 238 9.42 19.40 2.29
C GLN A 238 10.62 18.49 2.03
N TYR A 239 10.94 17.59 2.96
CA TYR A 239 11.99 16.60 2.80
C TYR A 239 11.42 15.32 2.19
N GLY A 240 10.26 14.85 2.69
CA GLY A 240 9.72 13.56 2.28
C GLY A 240 10.64 12.40 2.71
N GLY A 241 10.13 11.17 2.67
CA GLY A 241 10.95 9.98 2.97
C GLY A 241 11.64 10.00 4.34
N CYS A 242 12.52 9.04 4.57
CA CYS A 242 13.45 9.02 5.71
C CYS A 242 14.86 9.38 5.21
N ARG A 243 15.47 10.47 5.72
CA ARG A 243 16.79 10.96 5.24
C ARG A 243 17.79 11.32 6.35
N PRO A 244 18.15 10.35 7.21
CA PRO A 244 18.93 10.59 8.42
C PRO A 244 20.36 11.08 8.14
N ARG A 245 20.93 10.81 6.95
CA ARG A 245 22.28 11.29 6.59
C ARG A 245 22.38 12.79 6.32
N THR A 246 21.27 13.41 5.98
CA THR A 246 21.24 14.77 5.45
C THR A 246 20.25 15.67 6.17
N GLN A 247 19.37 15.09 6.99
CA GLN A 247 18.30 15.76 7.70
C GLN A 247 18.15 15.15 9.08
N ASP A 248 17.72 15.96 10.04
CA ASP A 248 17.30 15.48 11.36
C ASP A 248 16.11 14.51 11.22
N ILE A 249 15.88 13.71 12.26
CA ILE A 249 14.73 12.79 12.34
C ILE A 249 13.44 13.58 12.16
N HIS A 250 12.59 13.12 11.25
CA HIS A 250 11.31 13.73 10.92
C HIS A 250 10.33 12.67 10.40
N TYR A 251 9.04 13.01 10.40
CA TYR A 251 8.06 12.32 9.60
C TYR A 251 7.57 13.21 8.47
N ALA A 252 7.28 12.61 7.32
CA ALA A 252 6.86 13.35 6.14
C ALA A 252 5.95 12.50 5.25
N LEU A 253 5.21 13.16 4.37
CA LEU A 253 4.51 12.48 3.30
C LEU A 253 5.50 11.79 2.34
N TYR A 254 5.17 10.58 1.86
CA TYR A 254 5.96 9.88 0.86
C TYR A 254 5.22 9.73 -0.48
N TYR A 255 6.00 9.37 -1.50
CA TYR A 255 5.55 9.24 -2.88
C TYR A 255 5.55 7.77 -3.27
N ARG A 256 4.41 7.21 -3.69
CA ARG A 256 4.35 5.84 -4.21
C ARG A 256 4.94 5.71 -5.61
N ASP A 257 4.79 6.75 -6.40
CA ASP A 257 5.29 6.86 -7.76
C ASP A 257 5.66 8.32 -8.10
N THR A 258 5.67 8.68 -9.38
CA THR A 258 5.94 10.04 -9.87
C THR A 258 4.82 11.06 -9.59
N SER A 259 3.73 10.67 -8.92
CA SER A 259 2.61 11.51 -8.53
C SER A 259 2.98 12.51 -7.43
N SER A 260 2.00 13.27 -6.95
CA SER A 260 2.15 14.04 -5.70
C SER A 260 2.04 13.11 -4.48
N PRO A 261 2.53 13.53 -3.29
CA PRO A 261 2.36 12.74 -2.08
C PRO A 261 0.88 12.57 -1.78
N ILE A 262 0.51 11.39 -1.27
CA ILE A 262 -0.88 11.07 -0.95
C ILE A 262 -1.19 11.62 0.46
N PRO A 263 -2.21 12.46 0.64
CA PRO A 263 -2.58 12.96 1.96
C PRO A 263 -2.85 11.81 2.94
N GLY A 264 -2.19 11.84 4.10
CA GLY A 264 -2.35 10.81 5.15
C GLY A 264 -1.40 9.62 5.03
N GLU A 265 -0.51 9.60 4.03
CA GLU A 265 0.53 8.58 3.88
C GLU A 265 1.88 9.11 4.33
N PHE A 266 2.20 8.81 5.58
CA PHE A 266 3.41 9.26 6.23
C PHE A 266 4.45 8.16 6.33
N THR A 267 5.70 8.56 6.36
CA THR A 267 6.84 7.71 6.71
C THR A 267 7.73 8.42 7.72
N THR A 268 8.42 7.66 8.56
CA THR A 268 9.44 8.14 9.49
C THR A 268 10.44 7.02 9.78
N CYS A 269 11.66 7.40 10.17
CA CYS A 269 12.64 6.45 10.67
C CYS A 269 13.40 7.06 11.85
N PHE A 270 13.80 6.20 12.78
CA PHE A 270 14.53 6.61 13.97
C PHE A 270 15.22 5.41 14.59
N THR A 271 16.09 5.67 15.57
CA THR A 271 16.71 4.63 16.39
C THR A 271 16.15 4.68 17.80
N GLU A 272 15.93 3.51 18.39
CA GLU A 272 15.45 3.37 19.76
C GLU A 272 16.06 2.11 20.36
N GLU A 273 16.65 2.22 21.55
CA GLU A 273 17.25 1.10 22.29
C GLU A 273 18.22 0.22 21.44
N GLY A 274 18.99 0.84 20.55
CA GLY A 274 19.94 0.13 19.70
C GLY A 274 19.31 -0.54 18.45
N THR A 275 18.06 -0.22 18.15
CA THR A 275 17.32 -0.76 17.02
C THR A 275 16.91 0.35 16.07
N GLY A 276 17.23 0.20 14.79
CA GLY A 276 16.74 1.08 13.74
C GLY A 276 15.34 0.68 13.32
N GLN A 277 14.44 1.65 13.19
CA GLN A 277 13.05 1.43 12.82
C GLN A 277 12.67 2.33 11.66
N LEU A 278 11.85 1.81 10.74
CA LEU A 278 11.18 2.57 9.68
C LEU A 278 9.69 2.27 9.70
N TRP A 279 8.87 3.31 9.81
CA TRP A 279 7.42 3.21 9.91
C TRP A 279 6.76 3.87 8.72
N TRP A 280 5.68 3.29 8.20
CA TRP A 280 4.88 3.91 7.13
C TRP A 280 3.38 3.63 7.27
N VAL A 281 2.58 4.55 6.73
CA VAL A 281 1.12 4.46 6.71
C VAL A 281 0.65 4.11 5.29
N ASP A 282 -0.15 3.06 5.12
CA ASP A 282 -0.89 2.76 3.88
C ASP A 282 -2.39 3.07 4.06
N THR A 283 -2.88 4.05 3.32
CA THR A 283 -4.30 4.46 3.37
C THR A 283 -5.25 3.51 2.66
N ARG A 284 -4.76 2.72 1.71
CA ARG A 284 -5.59 1.87 0.84
C ARG A 284 -5.98 0.56 1.54
N THR A 285 -5.07 0.05 2.36
CA THR A 285 -5.25 -1.18 3.14
C THR A 285 -5.61 -0.92 4.60
N LEU A 286 -5.63 0.34 5.04
CA LEU A 286 -5.74 0.72 6.46
C LEU A 286 -4.67 0.04 7.33
N THR A 287 -3.45 -0.08 6.82
CA THR A 287 -2.33 -0.70 7.56
C THR A 287 -1.24 0.30 7.91
N ILE A 288 -0.58 0.07 9.04
CA ILE A 288 0.72 0.68 9.36
C ILE A 288 1.73 -0.44 9.40
N GLY A 289 2.84 -0.25 8.67
CA GLY A 289 3.96 -1.16 8.70
C GLY A 289 5.12 -0.56 9.48
N ALA A 290 5.90 -1.43 10.13
CA ALA A 290 7.19 -1.10 10.72
C ALA A 290 8.24 -2.11 10.27
N LEU A 291 9.42 -1.64 9.88
CA LEU A 291 10.59 -2.48 9.68
C LEU A 291 11.54 -2.29 10.85
N ILE A 292 11.94 -3.40 11.47
CA ILE A 292 12.75 -3.43 12.68
C ILE A 292 14.10 -4.07 12.34
N ALA A 293 15.17 -3.31 12.52
CA ALA A 293 16.53 -3.72 12.20
C ALA A 293 17.45 -3.50 13.42
N PRO A 294 17.60 -4.53 14.28
CA PRO A 294 18.56 -4.49 15.39
C PRO A 294 19.97 -4.17 14.88
N GLY A 295 20.66 -3.23 15.52
CA GLY A 295 22.00 -2.80 15.11
C GLY A 295 22.03 -1.80 13.94
N ALA A 296 20.90 -1.47 13.32
CA ALA A 296 20.81 -0.38 12.35
C ALA A 296 20.76 1.01 13.04
N THR A 297 21.77 1.31 13.85
CA THR A 297 21.79 2.48 14.75
C THR A 297 22.44 3.72 14.16
N SER A 298 23.06 3.63 13.00
CA SER A 298 23.69 4.75 12.31
C SER A 298 22.79 5.31 11.22
N ASP A 299 23.02 6.58 10.85
CA ASP A 299 22.30 7.23 9.75
C ASP A 299 22.49 6.48 8.42
N ASP A 300 23.66 5.87 8.21
CA ASP A 300 23.91 5.02 7.04
C ASP A 300 23.07 3.74 7.08
N ALA A 301 22.91 3.12 8.24
CA ALA A 301 22.10 1.92 8.40
C ALA A 301 20.60 2.20 8.24
N LEU A 302 20.09 3.29 8.83
CA LEU A 302 18.71 3.73 8.60
C LEU A 302 18.46 4.08 7.13
N ALA A 303 19.41 4.74 6.45
CA ALA A 303 19.28 5.03 5.03
C ALA A 303 19.27 3.76 4.15
N LYS A 304 20.01 2.71 4.56
CA LYS A 304 19.93 1.39 3.89
C LYS A 304 18.57 0.73 4.12
N LEU A 305 18.01 0.83 5.32
CA LEU A 305 16.68 0.33 5.64
C LEU A 305 15.59 1.06 4.83
N ASP A 306 15.68 2.39 4.72
CA ASP A 306 14.80 3.19 3.85
C ASP A 306 14.94 2.81 2.38
N THR A 307 16.16 2.60 1.89
CA THR A 307 16.38 2.16 0.51
C THR A 307 15.76 0.77 0.27
N TRP A 308 15.90 -0.15 1.22
CA TRP A 308 15.29 -1.47 1.14
C TRP A 308 13.75 -1.38 1.13
N TRP A 309 13.16 -0.57 2.02
CA TRP A 309 11.71 -0.35 2.06
C TRP A 309 11.20 0.20 0.73
N ASN A 310 11.89 1.20 0.18
CA ASN A 310 11.55 1.80 -1.12
C ASN A 310 11.55 0.74 -2.25
N THR A 311 12.54 -0.14 -2.30
CA THR A 311 12.71 -1.10 -3.41
C THR A 311 11.90 -2.39 -3.26
N MET A 312 11.61 -2.82 -2.04
CA MET A 312 10.93 -4.11 -1.79
C MET A 312 9.45 -3.94 -1.47
N ILE A 313 9.07 -2.84 -0.82
CA ILE A 313 7.70 -2.59 -0.37
C ILE A 313 7.08 -1.50 -1.23
N LEU A 314 7.61 -0.28 -1.20
CA LEU A 314 6.93 0.89 -1.77
C LEU A 314 6.59 0.73 -3.26
N VAL A 315 7.51 0.23 -4.07
CA VAL A 315 7.29 0.01 -5.52
C VAL A 315 6.19 -0.99 -5.85
N THR A 316 5.85 -1.89 -4.92
CA THR A 316 4.79 -2.90 -5.10
C THR A 316 3.45 -2.41 -4.58
N MET A 317 3.43 -1.32 -3.81
CA MET A 317 2.21 -0.70 -3.29
C MET A 317 1.51 0.20 -4.34
N LYS A 318 1.46 -0.21 -5.61
CA LYS A 318 0.74 0.52 -6.68
C LYS A 318 -0.75 0.27 -6.65
#